data_AF-A0A6L8Q983-F1
#
_entry.id   AF-A0A6L8Q983-F1
#
_cell.length_a   1.000
_cell.length_b   1.000
_cell.length_c   1.000
_cell.angle_alpha   90.00
_cell.angle_beta   90.00
_cell.angle_gamma   90.00
#
_symmetry.space_group_name_H-M   'P 1'
#
loop_
_entity.id
_entity.type
_entity.pdbx_description
1 polymer ?
#
loop_
_entity_poly.entity_id
_entity_poly.type
_entity_poly.pdbx_seq_one_letter_code
_entity_poly.pdbx_strand_id
1 'polypeptide(L)'
;MSGHSKWASIKHKKGAADAKRGKIFTKLIKEITVAARIGGGDPDGNPRLRTAILIAKSKNMPVDNITRAIKKGTGELEGTHYEEHTYEGYGPGGAAIFLEAMTDNKNRTVSEIRAALSKAGGNLGENGCVGWMFEQKGLITVKTEAKTEDELMELAIDAGADDLKTVDDQYEITTAVESFEEVRKALEDAGVPMETAEITRIPQNTVSIDEKKGKALLKLMDILEDHDDIQKAYSNFDISDDVMAAILENS
;
A
#
# COMPACT_ATOMS: atom_id res chain seq x y z
N MET A 1 2.79 17.73 6.66
CA MET A 1 3.07 17.32 5.27
C MET A 1 3.02 15.80 5.24
N SER A 2 2.14 15.20 4.45
CA SER A 2 1.93 13.75 4.40
C SER A 2 2.88 13.13 3.36
N GLY A 3 4.00 12.57 3.83
CA GLY A 3 5.01 11.95 2.95
C GLY A 3 4.49 10.73 2.19
N HIS A 4 3.47 10.08 2.76
CA HIS A 4 2.76 8.94 2.17
C HIS A 4 1.89 9.34 0.96
N SER A 5 1.23 10.50 1.01
CA SER A 5 0.32 10.97 -0.03
C SER A 5 1.06 11.37 -1.29
N LYS A 6 2.19 12.08 -1.14
CA LYS A 6 3.05 12.43 -2.26
C LYS A 6 3.61 11.20 -2.94
N TRP A 7 4.06 10.17 -2.20
CA TRP A 7 4.50 8.92 -2.85
C TRP A 7 3.37 8.23 -3.62
N ALA A 8 2.16 8.11 -3.04
CA ALA A 8 1.01 7.53 -3.73
C ALA A 8 0.66 8.30 -5.01
N SER A 9 0.61 9.64 -4.95
CA SER A 9 0.38 10.52 -6.10
C SER A 9 1.52 10.44 -7.14
N ILE A 10 2.78 10.37 -6.69
CA ILE A 10 3.97 10.18 -7.55
C ILE A 10 3.92 8.83 -8.27
N LYS A 11 3.49 7.78 -7.59
CA LYS A 11 3.34 6.42 -8.15
C LYS A 11 2.29 6.38 -9.25
N HIS A 12 1.18 7.11 -9.10
CA HIS A 12 0.15 7.25 -10.13
C HIS A 12 0.65 8.00 -11.37
N LYS A 13 1.51 9.02 -11.20
CA LYS A 13 2.13 9.76 -12.32
C LYS A 13 3.16 8.91 -13.11
N LYS A 14 3.76 7.89 -12.50
CA LYS A 14 4.75 6.98 -13.12
C LYS A 14 4.08 5.76 -13.78
N GLY A 15 3.63 5.97 -15.02
CA GLY A 15 2.98 4.95 -15.86
C GLY A 15 3.89 3.77 -16.26
N ALA A 16 3.35 2.55 -16.13
CA ALA A 16 3.67 1.37 -16.94
C ALA A 16 2.56 0.33 -16.72
N ALA A 17 1.51 0.35 -17.55
CA ALA A 17 0.25 -0.36 -17.26
C ALA A 17 0.33 -1.89 -17.40
N ASP A 18 1.18 -2.41 -18.29
CA ASP A 18 1.10 -3.84 -18.67
C ASP A 18 2.08 -4.74 -17.90
N ALA A 19 3.33 -4.31 -17.68
CA ALA A 19 4.30 -5.06 -16.87
C ALA A 19 3.86 -5.17 -15.39
N LYS A 20 3.06 -4.21 -14.90
CA LYS A 20 2.54 -4.18 -13.54
C LYS A 20 1.40 -5.17 -13.32
N ARG A 21 0.59 -5.51 -14.35
CA ARG A 21 -0.61 -6.35 -14.17
C ARG A 21 -0.27 -7.78 -13.73
N GLY A 22 0.74 -8.40 -14.33
CA GLY A 22 1.19 -9.74 -13.94
C GLY A 22 1.63 -9.80 -12.48
N LYS A 23 2.40 -8.82 -12.02
CA LYS A 23 2.84 -8.71 -10.62
C LYS A 23 1.68 -8.47 -9.65
N ILE A 24 0.73 -7.60 -10.03
CA ILE A 24 -0.49 -7.37 -9.25
C ILE A 24 -1.24 -8.70 -9.06
N PHE A 25 -1.38 -9.50 -10.12
CA PHE A 25 -2.03 -10.81 -10.02
C PHE A 25 -1.26 -11.77 -9.11
N THR A 26 0.06 -11.82 -9.22
CA THR A 26 0.90 -12.64 -8.33
C THR A 26 0.69 -12.28 -6.86
N LYS A 27 0.69 -10.98 -6.52
CA LYS A 27 0.46 -10.50 -5.15
C LYS A 27 -0.95 -10.84 -4.65
N LEU A 28 -1.97 -10.59 -5.48
CA LEU A 28 -3.36 -10.94 -5.14
C LEU A 28 -3.57 -12.45 -4.97
N ILE A 29 -2.91 -13.29 -5.76
CA ILE A 29 -2.95 -14.75 -5.60
C ILE A 29 -2.36 -15.15 -4.25
N LYS A 30 -1.23 -14.56 -3.84
CA LYS A 30 -0.64 -14.80 -2.51
C LYS A 30 -1.60 -14.38 -1.39
N GLU A 31 -2.18 -13.19 -1.47
CA GLU A 31 -3.15 -12.68 -0.49
C GLU A 31 -4.39 -13.60 -0.38
N ILE A 32 -5.00 -13.98 -1.51
CA ILE A 32 -6.16 -14.90 -1.52
C ILE A 32 -5.78 -16.26 -0.91
N THR A 33 -4.61 -16.79 -1.25
CA THR A 33 -4.14 -18.10 -0.74
C THR A 33 -3.93 -18.05 0.77
N VAL A 34 -3.29 -17.00 1.29
CA VAL A 34 -3.03 -16.82 2.73
C VAL A 34 -4.34 -16.56 3.48
N ALA A 35 -5.21 -15.70 2.96
CA ALA A 35 -6.51 -15.41 3.56
C ALA A 35 -7.38 -16.68 3.67
N ALA A 36 -7.44 -17.49 2.60
CA ALA A 36 -8.18 -18.76 2.60
C ALA A 36 -7.56 -19.80 3.54
N ARG A 37 -6.23 -19.81 3.72
CA ARG A 37 -5.56 -20.70 4.67
C ARG A 37 -5.89 -20.35 6.12
N ILE A 38 -5.89 -19.06 6.47
CA ILE A 38 -6.11 -18.59 7.84
C ILE A 38 -7.59 -18.67 8.24
N GLY A 39 -8.48 -18.21 7.36
CA GLY A 39 -9.91 -18.03 7.68
C GLY A 39 -10.88 -18.99 6.98
N GLY A 40 -10.36 -19.95 6.21
CA GLY A 40 -11.18 -20.87 5.40
C GLY A 40 -11.55 -20.29 4.02
N GLY A 41 -11.97 -21.17 3.10
CA GLY A 41 -12.22 -20.83 1.70
C GLY A 41 -13.57 -20.20 1.38
N ASP A 42 -14.43 -19.99 2.39
CA ASP A 42 -15.76 -19.39 2.24
C ASP A 42 -15.69 -17.85 2.45
N PRO A 43 -15.91 -17.03 1.42
CA PRO A 43 -15.89 -15.57 1.54
C PRO A 43 -16.99 -14.98 2.42
N ASP A 44 -18.09 -15.70 2.67
CA ASP A 44 -19.16 -15.19 3.54
C ASP A 44 -18.71 -15.21 5.01
N GLY A 45 -18.04 -16.30 5.42
CA GLY A 45 -17.42 -16.48 6.73
C GLY A 45 -16.02 -15.87 6.89
N ASN A 46 -15.36 -15.45 5.80
CA ASN A 46 -13.99 -14.92 5.81
C ASN A 46 -13.92 -13.51 5.20
N PRO A 47 -14.01 -12.44 6.03
CA PRO A 47 -13.97 -11.06 5.54
C PRO A 47 -12.68 -10.70 4.79
N ARG A 48 -11.51 -11.20 5.22
CA ARG A 48 -10.23 -10.94 4.55
C ARG A 48 -10.23 -11.52 3.14
N LEU A 49 -10.71 -12.76 2.99
CA LEU A 49 -10.84 -13.41 1.68
C LEU A 49 -11.84 -12.68 0.78
N ARG A 50 -12.98 -12.26 1.33
CA ARG A 50 -13.99 -11.48 0.59
C ARG A 50 -13.39 -10.19 0.00
N THR A 51 -12.68 -9.42 0.82
CA THR A 51 -12.01 -8.19 0.37
C THR A 51 -10.96 -8.49 -0.71
N ALA A 52 -10.12 -9.52 -0.50
CA ALA A 52 -9.12 -9.91 -1.50
C ALA A 52 -9.73 -10.32 -2.85
N ILE A 53 -10.86 -11.04 -2.83
CA ILE A 53 -11.61 -11.42 -4.04
C ILE A 53 -12.19 -10.18 -4.74
N LEU A 54 -12.76 -9.25 -4.00
CA LEU A 54 -13.33 -8.01 -4.56
C LEU A 54 -12.25 -7.18 -5.26
N ILE A 55 -11.09 -7.01 -4.62
CA ILE A 55 -9.95 -6.31 -5.22
C ILE A 55 -9.44 -7.07 -6.46
N ALA A 56 -9.34 -8.39 -6.40
CA ALA A 56 -8.91 -9.17 -7.57
C ALA A 56 -9.87 -9.01 -8.77
N LYS A 57 -11.18 -9.02 -8.51
CA LYS A 57 -12.20 -8.75 -9.53
C LYS A 57 -12.10 -7.33 -10.10
N SER A 58 -11.89 -6.31 -9.26
CA SER A 58 -11.73 -4.91 -9.71
C SER A 58 -10.49 -4.70 -10.58
N LYS A 59 -9.46 -5.55 -10.43
CA LYS A 59 -8.28 -5.59 -11.30
C LYS A 59 -8.44 -6.52 -12.52
N ASN A 60 -9.66 -7.00 -12.81
CA ASN A 60 -9.98 -7.91 -13.91
C ASN A 60 -9.24 -9.26 -13.86
N MET A 61 -8.98 -9.78 -12.65
CA MET A 61 -8.43 -11.13 -12.51
C MET A 61 -9.46 -12.18 -12.97
N PRO A 62 -9.08 -13.16 -13.82
CA PRO A 62 -9.95 -14.27 -14.18
C PRO A 62 -10.43 -15.05 -12.95
N VAL A 63 -11.72 -15.40 -12.92
CA VAL A 63 -12.35 -16.14 -11.80
C VAL A 63 -11.61 -17.46 -11.52
N ASP A 64 -11.15 -18.15 -12.57
CA ASP A 64 -10.39 -19.40 -12.43
C ASP A 64 -9.10 -19.23 -11.60
N ASN A 65 -8.42 -18.09 -11.70
CA ASN A 65 -7.23 -17.81 -10.91
C ASN A 65 -7.58 -17.62 -9.42
N ILE A 66 -8.69 -16.94 -9.15
CA ILE A 66 -9.22 -16.74 -7.79
C ILE A 66 -9.59 -18.10 -7.18
N THR A 67 -10.39 -18.90 -7.88
CA THR A 67 -10.81 -20.23 -7.42
C THR A 67 -9.60 -21.14 -7.17
N ARG A 68 -8.59 -21.10 -8.04
CA ARG A 68 -7.36 -21.88 -7.85
C ARG A 68 -6.57 -21.43 -6.63
N ALA A 69 -6.46 -20.12 -6.38
CA ALA A 69 -5.79 -19.58 -5.20
C ALA A 69 -6.51 -19.99 -3.90
N ILE A 70 -7.85 -19.95 -3.87
CA ILE A 70 -8.65 -20.43 -2.73
C ILE A 70 -8.37 -21.91 -2.46
N LYS A 71 -8.45 -22.76 -3.50
CA LYS A 71 -8.20 -24.21 -3.38
C LYS A 71 -6.78 -24.54 -2.89
N LYS A 72 -5.78 -23.73 -3.28
CA LYS A 72 -4.41 -23.85 -2.74
C LYS A 72 -4.33 -23.42 -1.27
N GLY A 73 -5.09 -22.42 -0.87
CA GLY A 73 -5.17 -21.95 0.51
C GLY A 73 -5.86 -22.96 1.44
N THR A 74 -6.95 -23.59 0.97
CA THR A 74 -7.70 -24.62 1.72
C THR A 74 -7.04 -26.00 1.72
N GLY A 75 -6.02 -26.22 0.90
CA GLY A 75 -5.32 -27.50 0.77
C GLY A 75 -5.99 -28.51 -0.16
N GLU A 76 -7.05 -28.13 -0.88
CA GLU A 76 -7.67 -28.96 -1.93
C GLU A 76 -6.74 -29.15 -3.14
N LEU A 77 -5.85 -28.19 -3.39
CA LEU A 77 -4.77 -28.29 -4.38
C LEU A 77 -3.43 -28.10 -3.67
N GLU A 78 -2.41 -28.83 -4.17
CA GLU A 78 -1.03 -28.60 -3.74
C GLU A 78 -0.63 -27.14 -4.04
N GLY A 79 -0.03 -26.49 -3.06
CA GLY A 79 0.30 -25.07 -3.12
C GLY A 79 1.47 -24.73 -2.22
N THR A 80 2.17 -23.67 -2.59
CA THR A 80 3.28 -23.14 -1.81
C THR A 80 2.81 -22.63 -0.45
N HIS A 81 3.60 -22.90 0.59
CA HIS A 81 3.36 -22.34 1.91
C HIS A 81 3.97 -20.94 2.03
N TYR A 82 3.16 -19.90 1.82
CA TYR A 82 3.56 -18.53 2.13
C TYR A 82 3.33 -18.20 3.60
N GLU A 83 4.27 -17.48 4.19
CA GLU A 83 4.21 -16.90 5.53
C GLU A 83 4.29 -15.38 5.44
N GLU A 84 3.60 -14.72 6.37
CA GLU A 84 3.63 -13.26 6.54
C GLU A 84 4.85 -12.87 7.38
N HIS A 85 5.66 -11.95 6.86
CA HIS A 85 6.81 -11.38 7.55
C HIS A 85 6.80 -9.86 7.38
N THR A 86 7.30 -9.15 8.39
CA THR A 86 7.62 -7.72 8.27
C THR A 86 9.12 -7.52 8.20
N TYR A 87 9.53 -6.48 7.47
CA TYR A 87 10.92 -6.02 7.42
C TYR A 87 10.96 -4.52 7.60
N GLU A 88 11.97 -4.07 8.32
CA GLU A 88 12.09 -2.69 8.76
C GLU A 88 13.50 -2.18 8.48
N GLY A 89 13.64 -0.90 8.14
CA GLY A 89 14.94 -0.32 7.88
C GLY A 89 14.88 1.14 7.50
N TYR A 90 16.02 1.64 7.03
CA TYR A 90 16.19 3.03 6.61
C TYR A 90 16.72 3.09 5.18
N GLY A 91 16.14 3.97 4.38
CA GLY A 91 16.61 4.32 3.05
C GLY A 91 17.52 5.55 3.03
N PRO A 92 17.91 6.02 1.84
CA PRO A 92 18.68 7.24 1.67
C PRO A 92 18.06 8.45 2.39
N GLY A 93 18.89 9.23 3.07
CA GLY A 93 18.43 10.41 3.81
C GLY A 93 17.74 10.11 5.13
N GLY A 94 17.79 8.87 5.62
CA GLY A 94 17.18 8.50 6.89
C GLY A 94 15.66 8.28 6.80
N ALA A 95 15.12 8.15 5.60
CA ALA A 95 13.72 7.79 5.40
C ALA A 95 13.46 6.41 6.01
N ALA A 96 12.51 6.31 6.94
CA ALA A 96 12.06 5.05 7.50
C ALA A 96 11.35 4.23 6.42
N ILE A 97 11.58 2.93 6.38
CA ILE A 97 10.95 2.00 5.43
C ILE A 97 10.37 0.82 6.22
N PHE A 98 9.07 0.57 6.04
CA PHE A 98 8.36 -0.57 6.60
C PHE A 98 7.79 -1.42 5.46
N LEU A 99 8.09 -2.71 5.47
CA LEU A 99 7.71 -3.65 4.42
C LEU A 99 6.86 -4.77 5.00
N GLU A 100 5.74 -5.06 4.33
CA GLU A 100 4.92 -6.24 4.59
C GLU A 100 5.18 -7.24 3.46
N ALA A 101 5.56 -8.47 3.82
CA ALA A 101 5.98 -9.49 2.88
C ALA A 101 5.19 -10.79 3.06
N MET A 102 5.00 -11.50 1.96
CA MET A 102 4.49 -12.87 1.90
C MET A 102 5.45 -13.73 1.09
N THR A 103 6.13 -14.64 1.78
CA THR A 103 7.22 -15.43 1.21
C THR A 103 7.19 -16.88 1.66
N ASP A 104 7.66 -17.75 0.78
CA ASP A 104 7.92 -19.17 1.03
C ASP A 104 9.38 -19.43 1.43
N ASN A 105 10.22 -18.41 1.40
CA ASN A 105 11.63 -18.48 1.73
C ASN A 105 12.11 -17.18 2.37
N LYS A 106 11.96 -17.11 3.70
CA LYS A 106 12.39 -15.97 4.52
C LYS A 106 13.85 -15.55 4.27
N ASN A 107 14.75 -16.52 4.09
CA ASN A 107 16.18 -16.27 3.93
C ASN A 107 16.51 -15.63 2.58
N ARG A 108 15.83 -16.04 1.51
CA ARG A 108 15.94 -15.40 0.19
C ARG A 108 15.44 -13.95 0.28
N THR A 109 14.21 -13.77 0.75
CA THR A 109 13.55 -12.47 0.81
C THR A 109 14.34 -11.46 1.65
N VAL A 110 14.80 -11.84 2.85
CA VAL A 110 15.58 -10.93 3.71
C VAL A 110 16.92 -10.56 3.08
N SER A 111 17.55 -11.48 2.35
CA SER A 111 18.82 -11.23 1.66
C SER A 111 18.63 -10.25 0.50
N GLU A 112 17.59 -10.43 -0.30
CA GLU A 112 17.24 -9.56 -1.42
C GLU A 112 16.86 -8.14 -0.96
N ILE A 113 16.04 -8.02 0.10
CA ILE A 113 15.70 -6.73 0.71
C ILE A 113 16.96 -6.03 1.24
N ARG A 114 17.82 -6.76 1.97
CA ARG A 114 19.07 -6.21 2.50
C ARG A 114 19.95 -5.69 1.36
N ALA A 115 20.10 -6.46 0.29
CA ALA A 115 20.89 -6.06 -0.87
C ALA A 115 20.31 -4.81 -1.55
N ALA A 116 18.99 -4.72 -1.71
CA ALA A 116 18.32 -3.55 -2.28
C ALA A 116 18.58 -2.29 -1.43
N LEU A 117 18.37 -2.37 -0.12
CA LEU A 117 18.64 -1.28 0.84
C LEU A 117 20.10 -0.84 0.79
N SER A 118 21.04 -1.78 0.93
CA SER A 118 22.48 -1.47 0.92
C SER A 118 22.95 -0.85 -0.39
N LYS A 119 22.46 -1.33 -1.54
CA LYS A 119 22.80 -0.76 -2.85
C LYS A 119 22.32 0.68 -3.02
N ALA A 120 21.21 1.05 -2.38
CA ALA A 120 20.70 2.41 -2.40
C ALA A 120 21.40 3.33 -1.39
N GLY A 121 22.19 2.79 -0.45
CA GLY A 121 22.79 3.56 0.65
C GLY A 121 21.92 3.60 1.92
N GLY A 122 21.03 2.62 2.07
CA GLY A 122 20.26 2.36 3.28
C GLY A 122 20.71 1.10 4.01
N ASN A 123 19.95 0.70 5.02
CA ASN A 123 20.22 -0.50 5.82
C ASN A 123 18.93 -1.18 6.30
N LEU A 124 18.96 -2.50 6.37
CA LEU A 124 17.95 -3.28 7.07
C LEU A 124 18.18 -3.14 8.58
N GLY A 125 17.11 -2.88 9.33
CA GLY A 125 17.09 -2.81 10.78
C GLY A 125 16.54 -4.08 11.43
N GLU A 126 16.43 -4.04 12.76
CA GLU A 126 15.71 -5.05 13.53
C GLU A 126 14.19 -4.74 13.52
N ASN A 127 13.37 -5.76 13.73
CA ASN A 127 11.93 -5.58 13.87
C ASN A 127 11.61 -4.66 15.05
N GLY A 128 10.75 -3.66 14.83
CA GLY A 128 10.39 -2.63 15.78
C GLY A 128 11.21 -1.34 15.69
N CYS A 129 12.22 -1.24 14.81
CA CYS A 129 13.04 -0.02 14.72
C CYS A 129 12.30 1.18 14.12
N VAL A 130 11.35 0.95 13.20
CA VAL A 130 10.55 2.00 12.55
C VAL A 130 9.06 1.71 12.53
N GLY A 131 8.62 0.49 12.83
CA GLY A 131 7.20 0.10 12.77
C GLY A 131 6.29 1.00 13.63
N TRP A 132 6.82 1.49 14.76
CA TRP A 132 6.13 2.45 15.63
C TRP A 132 5.87 3.82 14.98
N MET A 133 6.59 4.16 13.90
CA MET A 133 6.41 5.41 13.15
C MET A 133 5.22 5.33 12.18
N PHE A 134 4.64 4.14 11.96
CA PHE A 134 3.59 3.89 10.98
C PHE A 134 2.31 3.40 11.64
N GLU A 135 1.27 4.23 11.61
CA GLU A 135 -0.03 3.91 12.17
C GLU A 135 -0.93 3.27 11.11
N GLN A 136 -1.64 2.21 11.48
CA GLN A 136 -2.61 1.58 10.57
C GLN A 136 -3.93 2.36 10.61
N LYS A 137 -4.35 2.89 9.47
CA LYS A 137 -5.55 3.72 9.32
C LYS A 137 -6.31 3.35 8.06
N GLY A 138 -7.60 3.67 8.03
CA GLY A 138 -8.33 3.81 6.76
C GLY A 138 -7.84 5.06 6.03
N LEU A 139 -7.65 4.94 4.72
CA LEU A 139 -7.34 6.04 3.81
C LEU A 139 -8.32 5.99 2.63
N ILE A 140 -9.04 7.08 2.43
CA ILE A 140 -9.94 7.26 1.30
C ILE A 140 -9.51 8.54 0.58
N THR A 141 -9.36 8.48 -0.75
CA THR A 141 -9.01 9.65 -1.56
C THR A 141 -10.13 10.00 -2.53
N VAL A 142 -10.42 11.29 -2.63
CA VAL A 142 -11.48 11.86 -3.47
C VAL A 142 -10.90 13.05 -4.22
N LYS A 143 -11.16 13.17 -5.53
CA LYS A 143 -10.72 14.37 -6.29
C LYS A 143 -11.41 15.62 -5.78
N THR A 144 -10.69 16.73 -5.72
CA THR A 144 -11.25 18.03 -5.31
C THR A 144 -12.35 18.54 -6.26
N GLU A 145 -12.38 18.04 -7.49
CA GLU A 145 -13.44 18.32 -8.47
C GLU A 145 -14.78 17.62 -8.14
N ALA A 146 -14.77 16.58 -7.31
CA ALA A 146 -15.94 15.74 -7.08
C ALA A 146 -16.95 16.38 -6.12
N LYS A 147 -16.47 17.10 -5.10
CA LYS A 147 -17.21 17.68 -3.98
C LYS A 147 -16.45 18.87 -3.42
N THR A 148 -17.12 19.79 -2.72
CA THR A 148 -16.41 20.84 -1.96
C THR A 148 -15.82 20.27 -0.67
N GLU A 149 -14.78 20.92 -0.14
CA GLU A 149 -14.12 20.52 1.11
C GLU A 149 -15.11 20.48 2.27
N ASP A 150 -15.93 21.52 2.42
CA ASP A 150 -16.92 21.62 3.50
C ASP A 150 -17.95 20.49 3.46
N GLU A 151 -18.52 20.20 2.28
CA GLU A 151 -19.52 19.13 2.13
C GLU A 151 -18.92 17.75 2.40
N LEU A 152 -17.68 17.52 1.96
CA LEU A 152 -17.02 16.23 2.14
C LEU A 152 -16.56 16.04 3.59
N MET A 153 -16.11 17.12 4.24
CA MET A 153 -15.69 17.10 5.63
C MET A 153 -16.87 16.78 6.55
N GLU A 154 -18.00 17.46 6.39
CA GLU A 154 -19.21 17.19 7.19
C GLU A 154 -19.64 15.73 7.05
N LEU A 155 -19.77 15.24 5.82
CA LEU A 155 -20.15 13.86 5.52
C LEU A 155 -19.18 12.83 6.12
N ALA A 156 -17.86 13.07 5.99
CA ALA A 156 -16.85 12.13 6.46
C ALA A 156 -16.78 12.08 7.99
N ILE A 157 -16.82 13.25 8.65
CA ILE A 157 -16.76 13.35 10.11
C ILE A 157 -18.00 12.74 10.76
N ASP A 158 -19.19 13.00 10.22
CA ASP A 158 -20.44 12.41 10.72
C ASP A 158 -20.45 10.88 10.62
N ALA A 159 -19.74 10.32 9.63
CA ALA A 159 -19.55 8.89 9.46
C ALA A 159 -18.40 8.30 10.29
N GLY A 160 -17.66 9.12 11.06
CA GLY A 160 -16.60 8.68 11.95
C GLY A 160 -15.17 8.76 11.38
N ALA A 161 -14.91 9.65 10.43
CA ALA A 161 -13.55 9.96 10.00
C ALA A 161 -12.75 10.70 11.08
N ASP A 162 -11.43 10.47 11.10
CA ASP A 162 -10.52 11.14 12.03
C ASP A 162 -10.14 12.54 11.53
N ASP A 163 -9.91 12.68 10.23
CA ASP A 163 -9.32 13.87 9.62
C ASP A 163 -9.59 13.91 8.12
N LEU A 164 -9.65 15.13 7.57
CA LEU A 164 -9.70 15.40 6.13
C LEU A 164 -8.61 16.41 5.80
N LYS A 165 -7.77 16.09 4.80
CA LYS A 165 -6.71 16.98 4.34
C LYS A 165 -6.75 17.16 2.84
N THR A 166 -6.58 18.40 2.39
CA THR A 166 -6.36 18.70 0.97
C THR A 166 -4.88 18.50 0.64
N VAL A 167 -4.60 17.62 -0.33
CA VAL A 167 -3.26 17.32 -0.86
C VAL A 167 -3.33 17.39 -2.37
N ASP A 168 -2.62 18.36 -2.96
CA ASP A 168 -2.63 18.63 -4.40
C ASP A 168 -4.07 18.78 -4.95
N ASP A 169 -4.52 17.85 -5.79
CA ASP A 169 -5.83 17.79 -6.43
C ASP A 169 -6.80 16.80 -5.76
N GLN A 170 -6.50 16.36 -4.53
CA GLN A 170 -7.27 15.35 -3.81
C GLN A 170 -7.54 15.74 -2.35
N TYR A 171 -8.68 15.29 -1.85
CA TYR A 171 -8.96 15.18 -0.42
C TYR A 171 -8.54 13.79 0.07
N GLU A 172 -7.76 13.76 1.14
CA GLU A 172 -7.41 12.56 1.89
C GLU A 172 -8.23 12.51 3.16
N ILE A 173 -9.11 11.52 3.26
CA ILE A 173 -9.91 11.24 4.45
C ILE A 173 -9.23 10.08 5.17
N THR A 174 -8.86 10.29 6.44
CA THR A 174 -8.27 9.24 7.28
C THR A 174 -9.24 8.82 8.37
N THR A 175 -9.20 7.54 8.75
CA THR A 175 -10.12 6.97 9.74
C THR A 175 -9.37 5.98 10.63
N ALA A 176 -9.89 5.72 11.83
CA ALA A 176 -9.60 4.48 12.53
C ALA A 176 -10.01 3.25 11.68
N VAL A 177 -9.39 2.09 11.92
CA VAL A 177 -9.61 0.86 11.12
C VAL A 177 -11.05 0.37 11.27
N GLU A 178 -11.61 0.50 12.47
CA GLU A 178 -12.98 0.13 12.83
C GLU A 178 -14.04 1.00 12.14
N SER A 179 -13.75 2.28 11.92
CA SER A 179 -14.68 3.24 11.29
C SER A 179 -14.58 3.25 9.76
N PHE A 180 -13.54 2.65 9.19
CA PHE A 180 -13.25 2.73 7.76
C PHE A 180 -14.43 2.31 6.87
N GLU A 181 -15.07 1.18 7.17
CA GLU A 181 -16.16 0.66 6.34
C GLU A 181 -17.42 1.53 6.43
N GLU A 182 -17.69 2.12 7.59
CA GLU A 182 -18.81 3.05 7.80
C GLU A 182 -18.60 4.34 6.99
N VAL A 183 -17.41 4.94 7.07
CA VAL A 183 -17.04 6.12 6.28
C VAL A 183 -17.07 5.83 4.78
N ARG A 184 -16.46 4.72 4.34
CA ARG A 184 -16.46 4.29 2.93
C ARG A 184 -17.88 4.17 2.40
N LYS A 185 -18.77 3.54 3.15
CA LYS A 185 -20.15 3.33 2.76
C LYS A 185 -20.94 4.64 2.73
N ALA A 186 -20.76 5.53 3.70
CA ALA A 186 -21.41 6.84 3.71
C ALA A 186 -21.05 7.67 2.46
N LEU A 187 -19.76 7.65 2.07
CA LEU A 187 -19.29 8.31 0.84
C LEU A 187 -19.89 7.65 -0.42
N GLU A 188 -19.94 6.32 -0.46
CA GLU A 188 -20.56 5.56 -1.56
C GLU A 188 -22.06 5.85 -1.71
N ASP A 189 -22.81 5.83 -0.60
CA ASP A 189 -24.26 6.11 -0.56
C ASP A 189 -24.58 7.56 -0.94
N ALA A 190 -23.67 8.51 -0.64
CA ALA A 190 -23.75 9.90 -1.07
C ALA A 190 -23.31 10.13 -2.53
N GLY A 191 -22.89 9.08 -3.25
CA GLY A 191 -22.47 9.15 -4.64
C GLY A 191 -21.10 9.81 -4.84
N VAL A 192 -20.23 9.83 -3.82
CA VAL A 192 -18.90 10.41 -3.91
C VAL A 192 -17.95 9.43 -4.62
N PRO A 193 -17.35 9.79 -5.77
CA PRO A 193 -16.40 8.93 -6.47
C PRO A 193 -15.06 8.90 -5.72
N MET A 194 -14.78 7.79 -5.05
CA MET A 194 -13.51 7.52 -4.39
C MET A 194 -12.48 7.00 -5.41
N GLU A 195 -11.29 7.61 -5.45
CA GLU A 195 -10.15 7.13 -6.26
C GLU A 195 -9.44 5.95 -5.56
N THR A 196 -9.34 5.99 -4.23
CA THR A 196 -8.82 4.91 -3.39
C THR A 196 -9.64 4.81 -2.11
N ALA A 197 -9.83 3.58 -1.62
CA ALA A 197 -10.36 3.29 -0.29
C ALA A 197 -9.67 2.02 0.23
N GLU A 198 -8.77 2.16 1.20
CA GLU A 198 -8.02 1.02 1.75
C GLU A 198 -7.63 1.19 3.21
N ILE A 199 -7.38 0.06 3.89
CA ILE A 199 -6.64 0.04 5.15
C ILE A 199 -5.14 0.01 4.83
N THR A 200 -4.43 1.02 5.29
CA THR A 200 -3.03 1.26 4.95
C THR A 200 -2.24 1.80 6.14
N ARG A 201 -0.95 2.03 5.97
CA ARG A 201 -0.06 2.54 7.03
C ARG A 201 0.37 3.97 6.73
N ILE A 202 0.00 4.89 7.62
CA ILE A 202 0.31 6.31 7.50
C ILE A 202 1.46 6.64 8.48
N PRO A 203 2.53 7.31 8.02
CA PRO A 203 3.61 7.73 8.89
C PRO A 203 3.17 8.87 9.81
N GLN A 204 3.56 8.81 11.09
CA GLN A 204 3.26 9.83 12.10
C GLN A 204 4.05 11.13 11.88
N ASN A 205 5.23 11.03 11.28
CA ASN A 205 6.11 12.14 10.95
C ASN A 205 6.78 11.91 9.60
N THR A 206 7.28 12.97 8.97
CA THR A 206 8.01 12.87 7.71
C THR A 206 9.45 13.33 7.80
N VAL A 207 10.27 12.89 6.83
CA VAL A 207 11.66 13.33 6.67
C VAL A 207 11.83 13.93 5.28
N SER A 208 12.24 15.20 5.22
CA SER A 208 12.51 15.88 3.95
C SER A 208 13.76 15.32 3.27
N ILE A 209 13.66 15.02 1.97
CA ILE A 209 14.73 14.42 1.19
C ILE A 209 15.20 15.36 0.08
N ASP A 210 16.52 15.57 0.01
CA ASP A 210 17.17 16.36 -1.04
C ASP A 210 17.16 15.63 -2.41
N GLU A 211 17.39 16.37 -3.50
CA GLU A 211 17.36 15.82 -4.87
C GLU A 211 18.26 14.60 -5.07
N LYS A 212 19.50 14.69 -4.57
CA LYS A 212 20.51 13.64 -4.74
C LYS A 212 20.07 12.33 -4.09
N LYS A 213 19.54 12.40 -2.87
CA LYS A 213 19.04 11.23 -2.14
C LYS A 213 17.67 10.79 -2.63
N GLY A 214 16.84 11.73 -3.09
CA GLY A 214 15.50 11.48 -3.60
C GLY A 214 15.50 10.54 -4.80
N LYS A 215 16.41 10.75 -5.76
CA LYS A 215 16.54 9.84 -6.91
C LYS A 215 16.87 8.39 -6.49
N ALA A 216 17.80 8.22 -5.55
CA ALA A 216 18.17 6.90 -5.04
C ALA A 216 17.03 6.25 -4.24
N LEU A 217 16.33 7.02 -3.42
CA LEU A 217 15.21 6.57 -2.61
C LEU A 217 14.01 6.15 -3.45
N LEU A 218 13.61 6.96 -4.44
CA LEU A 218 12.50 6.62 -5.34
C LEU A 218 12.80 5.32 -6.10
N LYS A 219 14.02 5.15 -6.60
CA LYS A 219 14.45 3.91 -7.25
C LYS A 219 14.44 2.71 -6.30
N LEU A 220 14.85 2.90 -5.04
CA LEU A 220 14.77 1.86 -4.02
C LEU A 220 13.32 1.44 -3.78
N MET A 221 12.41 2.40 -3.63
CA MET A 221 10.99 2.11 -3.44
C MET A 221 10.40 1.39 -4.65
N ASP A 222 10.74 1.79 -5.87
CA ASP A 222 10.34 1.07 -7.09
C ASP A 222 10.81 -0.40 -7.03
N ILE A 223 12.07 -0.66 -6.68
CA ILE A 223 12.63 -2.02 -6.56
C ILE A 223 11.89 -2.84 -5.49
N LEU A 224 11.62 -2.24 -4.32
CA LEU A 224 10.95 -2.91 -3.21
C LEU A 224 9.49 -3.21 -3.53
N GLU A 225 8.78 -2.27 -4.16
CA GLU A 225 7.41 -2.49 -4.64
C GLU A 225 7.35 -3.54 -5.76
N ASP A 226 8.37 -3.61 -6.60
CA ASP A 226 8.47 -4.56 -7.69
C ASP A 226 8.92 -5.96 -7.26
N HIS A 227 9.30 -6.14 -6.00
CA HIS A 227 9.74 -7.40 -5.44
C HIS A 227 8.57 -8.36 -5.24
N ASP A 228 8.70 -9.61 -5.70
CA ASP A 228 7.60 -10.58 -5.74
C ASP A 228 7.08 -10.96 -4.34
N ASP A 229 7.95 -10.94 -3.34
CA ASP A 229 7.59 -11.24 -1.94
C ASP A 229 7.05 -10.05 -1.15
N ILE A 230 7.26 -8.80 -1.60
CA ILE A 230 6.75 -7.62 -0.90
C ILE A 230 5.31 -7.37 -1.31
N GLN A 231 4.39 -7.42 -0.35
CA GLN A 231 3.00 -7.04 -0.58
C GLN A 231 2.85 -5.52 -0.58
N LYS A 232 3.38 -4.86 0.46
CA LYS A 232 3.26 -3.41 0.66
C LYS A 232 4.60 -2.84 1.13
N ALA A 233 4.93 -1.65 0.62
CA ALA A 233 6.12 -0.91 0.99
C ALA A 233 5.71 0.50 1.41
N TYR A 234 6.09 0.87 2.63
CA TYR A 234 5.76 2.14 3.26
C TYR A 234 7.02 2.92 3.55
N SER A 235 6.95 4.23 3.42
CA SER A 235 8.03 5.12 3.83
C SER A 235 7.52 6.47 4.29
N ASN A 236 8.33 7.18 5.07
CA ASN A 236 7.99 8.49 5.62
C ASN A 236 8.73 9.65 4.96
N PHE A 237 9.34 9.45 3.79
CA PHE A 237 10.00 10.56 3.11
C PHE A 237 9.00 11.61 2.62
N ASP A 238 9.47 12.84 2.51
CA ASP A 238 8.77 13.95 1.88
C ASP A 238 9.71 14.62 0.88
N ILE A 239 9.27 14.69 -0.37
CA ILE A 239 10.02 15.29 -1.48
C ILE A 239 9.17 16.48 -1.96
N SER A 240 9.74 17.67 -1.95
CA SER A 240 9.05 18.87 -2.47
C SER A 240 8.85 18.77 -3.98
N ASP A 241 7.86 19.49 -4.51
CA ASP A 241 7.52 19.38 -5.93
C ASP A 241 8.65 19.87 -6.84
N ASP A 242 9.39 20.90 -6.41
CA ASP A 242 10.60 21.37 -7.10
C ASP A 242 11.68 20.29 -7.19
N VAL A 243 11.92 19.58 -6.08
CA VAL A 243 12.91 18.49 -6.04
C VAL A 243 12.43 17.32 -6.89
N MET A 244 11.13 17.01 -6.85
CA MET A 244 10.55 15.95 -7.66
C MET A 244 10.66 16.28 -9.17
N ALA A 245 10.38 17.52 -9.56
CA ALA A 245 10.52 17.98 -10.94
C ALA A 245 11.97 17.86 -11.41
N ALA A 246 12.94 18.33 -10.61
CA ALA A 246 14.37 18.21 -10.92
C ALA A 246 14.82 16.75 -11.07
N ILE A 247 14.32 15.85 -10.22
CA ILE A 247 14.62 14.41 -10.35
C ILE A 247 14.09 13.86 -11.69
N LEU A 248 12.86 14.23 -12.08
CA LEU A 248 12.21 13.74 -13.30
C LEU A 248 12.86 14.29 -14.57
N GLU A 249 13.26 15.56 -14.60
CA GLU A 249 13.97 16.16 -15.74
C GLU A 249 15.34 15.52 -15.99
N ASN A 250 15.99 15.02 -14.93
CA ASN A 250 17.32 14.43 -14.96
C ASN A 250 17.32 12.89 -15.01
N SER A 251 16.18 12.25 -15.33
CA SER A 251 15.96 10.80 -15.21
C SER A 251 15.79 10.10 -16.55
#